data_AF-A0A3C0T0W2-F1
#
_entry.id   AF-A0A3C0T0W2-F1
#
_cell.length_a   1.000
_cell.length_b   1.000
_cell.length_c   1.000
_cell.angle_alpha   90.00
_cell.angle_beta   90.00
_cell.angle_gamma   90.00
#
_symmetry.space_group_name_H-M   'P 1'
#
loop_
_entity.id
_entity.type
_entity.pdbx_description
1 polymer ?
#
loop_
_entity_poly.entity_id
_entity_poly.type
_entity_poly.pdbx_seq_one_letter_code
_entity_poly.pdbx_strand_id
1 'polypeptide(L)' 'MSEIDYTSISVDDIYGSNSFNDKSMREWLPKSIYKEVKAVQVGEKDLTLEVAEVVASAMKDWATQKG' A
#
# COMPACT_ATOMS: atom_id res chain seq x y z
N MET A 1 -8.11 3.68 -24.61
CA MET A 1 -7.81 2.53 -23.73
C MET A 1 -6.68 1.79 -24.41
N SER A 2 -5.48 1.78 -23.82
CA SER A 2 -4.35 1.03 -24.37
C SER A 2 -4.65 -0.47 -24.29
N GLU A 3 -4.51 -1.17 -25.40
CA GLU A 3 -4.58 -2.64 -25.44
C GLU A 3 -3.48 -3.19 -24.53
N ILE A 4 -3.88 -3.92 -23.48
CA ILE A 4 -2.93 -4.63 -22.62
C ILE A 4 -2.58 -5.92 -23.36
N ASP A 5 -1.30 -6.08 -23.70
CA ASP A 5 -0.78 -7.34 -24.24
C ASP A 5 -0.55 -8.36 -23.12
N TYR A 6 -1.51 -9.26 -22.94
CA TYR A 6 -1.47 -10.32 -21.94
C TYR A 6 -0.43 -11.42 -22.23
N THR A 7 0.29 -11.34 -23.35
CA THR A 7 1.37 -12.26 -23.72
C THR A 7 2.73 -11.79 -23.18
N SER A 8 2.88 -10.49 -22.90
CA SER A 8 4.11 -9.90 -22.37
C SER A 8 3.98 -9.32 -20.95
N ILE A 9 2.76 -9.01 -20.49
CA ILE A 9 2.49 -8.44 -19.17
C ILE A 9 1.85 -9.52 -18.28
N SER A 10 2.50 -9.85 -17.16
CA SER A 10 1.98 -10.87 -16.26
C SER A 10 0.77 -10.35 -15.48
N VAL A 11 -0.10 -11.27 -15.03
CA VAL A 11 -1.24 -10.91 -14.17
C VAL A 11 -0.76 -10.22 -12.89
N ASP A 12 0.41 -10.59 -12.36
CA ASP A 12 1.02 -9.96 -11.19
C ASP A 12 1.41 -8.50 -11.42
N ASP A 13 1.74 -8.11 -12.65
CA ASP A 13 2.10 -6.73 -13.01
C ASP A 13 0.87 -5.81 -13.06
N ILE A 14 -0.30 -6.39 -13.31
CA ILE A 14 -1.57 -5.65 -13.47
C ILE A 14 -2.36 -5.69 -12.16
N TYR A 15 -2.46 -6.87 -11.54
CA TYR A 15 -3.27 -7.11 -10.36
C TYR A 15 -2.69 -6.41 -9.13
N GLY A 16 -3.50 -5.56 -8.48
CA GLY A 16 -3.07 -4.82 -7.29
C GLY A 16 -2.06 -3.70 -7.55
N SER A 17 -1.73 -3.42 -8.82
CA SER A 17 -0.80 -2.35 -9.22
C SER A 17 -1.27 -0.95 -8.81
N ASN A 18 -2.58 -0.72 -8.73
CA ASN A 18 -3.21 0.52 -8.26
C ASN A 18 -3.85 0.34 -6.87
N SER A 19 -3.25 -0.48 -6.02
CA SER A 19 -3.67 -0.65 -4.64
C SER A 19 -2.49 -0.43 -3.71
N PHE A 20 -2.72 0.31 -2.61
CA PHE A 20 -1.74 0.44 -1.53
C PHE A 20 -1.73 -0.84 -0.68
N ASN A 21 -1.25 -1.92 -1.31
CA ASN A 21 -1.26 -3.28 -0.79
C ASN A 21 -0.08 -3.51 0.19
N ASP A 22 0.05 -4.72 0.71
CA ASP A 22 1.10 -5.10 1.68
C ASP A 22 2.52 -4.80 1.19
N LYS A 23 2.80 -5.08 -0.10
CA LYS A 23 4.10 -4.77 -0.72
C LYS A 23 4.35 -3.25 -0.74
N SER A 24 3.37 -2.47 -1.19
CA SER A 24 3.48 -1.01 -1.19
C SER A 24 3.61 -0.44 0.23
N MET A 25 2.82 -0.92 1.19
CA MET A 25 2.95 -0.53 2.60
C MET A 25 4.35 -0.82 3.14
N ARG A 26 4.95 -1.96 2.80
CA ARG A 26 6.30 -2.33 3.25
C ARG A 26 7.40 -1.46 2.62
N GLU A 27 7.19 -0.98 1.40
CA GLU A 27 8.12 -0.09 0.69
C GLU A 27 8.01 1.36 1.17
N TRP A 28 6.79 1.82 1.50
CA TRP A 28 6.50 3.23 1.75
C TRP A 28 6.42 3.60 3.23
N LEU A 29 6.07 2.66 4.11
CA LEU A 29 5.93 2.94 5.54
C LEU A 29 7.24 2.68 6.30
N PRO A 30 7.55 3.48 7.33
CA PRO A 30 8.59 3.13 8.30
C PRO A 30 8.34 1.75 8.91
N LYS A 31 9.42 1.01 9.20
CA LYS A 31 9.33 -0.38 9.72
C LYS A 31 8.49 -0.51 11.00
N SER A 32 8.55 0.48 11.88
CA SER A 32 7.71 0.54 13.09
C SER A 32 6.24 0.64 12.70
N ILE A 33 5.88 1.66 11.93
CA ILE A 33 4.51 1.93 11.46
C ILE A 33 3.94 0.75 10.68
N TYR A 34 4.72 0.13 9.79
CA TYR A 34 4.29 -1.07 9.07
C TYR A 34 3.89 -2.20 10.03
N LYS A 35 4.74 -2.51 11.03
CA LYS A 35 4.41 -3.53 12.05
C LYS A 35 3.18 -3.15 12.85
N GLU A 36 3.03 -1.87 13.16
CA GLU A 36 1.86 -1.37 13.88
C GLU A 36 0.58 -1.60 13.08
N VAL A 37 0.56 -1.22 11.81
CA VAL A 37 -0.60 -1.44 10.92
C VAL A 37 -0.91 -2.94 10.79
N LYS A 38 0.10 -3.81 10.69
CA LYS A 38 -0.14 -5.27 10.65
C LYS A 38 -0.81 -5.78 11.93
N ALA A 39 -0.37 -5.34 13.11
CA ALA A 39 -0.99 -5.71 14.37
C ALA A 39 -2.44 -5.19 14.49
N VAL A 40 -2.72 -3.99 13.98
CA VAL A 40 -4.09 -3.46 13.89
C VAL A 40 -4.97 -4.33 12.99
N GLN A 41 -4.46 -4.72 11.81
CA GLN A 41 -5.22 -5.54 10.85
C GLN A 41 -5.62 -6.91 11.40
N VAL A 42 -4.83 -7.49 12.29
CA VAL A 42 -5.15 -8.77 12.95
C VAL A 42 -5.93 -8.61 14.26
N GLY A 43 -6.24 -7.37 14.66
CA GLY A 43 -7.01 -7.06 15.87
C GLY A 43 -6.22 -7.18 17.18
N GLU A 44 -4.89 -7.22 17.13
CA GLU A 44 -4.04 -7.25 18.32
C GLU A 44 -3.99 -5.88 19.03
N LYS A 45 -4.30 -4.80 18.32
CA LYS A 45 -4.28 -3.44 18.85
C LYS A 45 -5.16 -2.49 18.06
N ASP A 46 -5.48 -1.36 18.68
CA ASP A 46 -6.21 -0.28 18.02
C ASP A 46 -5.29 0.63 17.19
N LEU A 47 -5.86 1.22 16.14
CA LEU A 47 -5.18 2.22 15.34
C LEU A 47 -5.05 3.51 16.12
N THR A 48 -3.82 3.92 16.41
CA THR A 48 -3.55 5.21 17.04
C THR A 48 -3.62 6.33 16.01
N LEU A 49 -3.90 7.56 16.46
CA LEU A 49 -3.98 8.73 15.59
C LEU A 49 -2.64 8.98 14.88
N GLU A 50 -1.53 8.86 15.60
CA GLU A 50 -0.17 9.07 15.07
C GLU A 50 0.14 8.08 13.93
N VAL A 51 -0.19 6.80 14.10
CA VAL A 51 -0.01 5.78 13.04
C VAL A 51 -0.92 6.09 11.86
N ALA A 52 -2.17 6.49 12.12
CA ALA A 52 -3.13 6.83 11.08
C ALA A 52 -2.65 8.02 10.24
N GLU A 53 -2.10 9.07 10.86
CA GLU A 53 -1.57 10.24 10.17
C GLU A 53 -0.40 9.88 9.26
N VAL A 54 0.55 9.07 9.73
CA VAL A 54 1.70 8.63 8.92
C VAL A 54 1.24 7.79 7.74
N VAL A 55 0.31 6.86 7.96
CA VAL A 55 -0.24 6.01 6.89
C VAL A 55 -1.00 6.87 5.87
N ALA A 56 -1.81 7.83 6.32
CA ALA A 56 -2.56 8.71 5.44
C ALA A 56 -1.64 9.57 4.56
N SER A 57 -0.54 10.11 5.14
CA SER A 57 0.46 10.85 4.38
C SER A 57 1.11 9.96 3.32
N ALA A 58 1.56 8.76 3.70
CA ALA A 58 2.20 7.83 2.77
C ALA A 58 1.25 7.37 1.65
N MET A 59 -0.04 7.14 1.97
CA MET A 59 -1.06 6.79 0.97
C MET A 59 -1.28 7.92 -0.03
N LYS A 60 -1.31 9.18 0.44
CA LYS A 60 -1.43 10.35 -0.43
C LYS A 60 -0.23 10.48 -1.36
N ASP A 61 0.98 10.33 -0.84
CA ASP A 61 2.21 10.45 -1.63
C ASP A 61 2.34 9.31 -2.65
N TRP A 62 1.98 8.08 -2.25
CA TRP A 62 1.91 6.93 -3.14
C TRP A 62 0.91 7.14 -4.28
N ALA A 63 -0.29 7.63 -3.97
CA ALA A 63 -1.32 7.91 -4.98
C ALA A 63 -0.86 9.01 -5.93
N THR A 64 -0.22 10.06 -5.41
CA THR A 64 0.30 11.18 -6.21
C THR A 64 1.41 10.74 -7.17
N GLN A 65 2.26 9.77 -6.79
CA GLN A 65 3.25 9.22 -7.73
C GLN A 65 2.62 8.37 -8.85
N LYS A 66 1.42 7.85 -8.63
CA LYS A 66 0.68 7.02 -9.60
C LYS A 66 -0.21 7.85 -10.54
N GLY A 67 -0.47 9.13 -10.26
CA GLY A 67 -1.28 10.02 -11.09
C GLY A 67 -1.44 11.42 -10.52
#